data_AF-A0A3L5TT15-F1
#
_entry.id   AF-A0A3L5TT15-F1
#
_cell.length_a   1.000
_cell.length_b   1.000
_cell.length_c   1.000
_cell.angle_alpha   90.00
_cell.angle_beta   90.00
_cell.angle_gamma   90.00
#
_symmetry.space_group_name_H-M   'P 1'
#
loop_
_entity.id
_entity.type
_entity.pdbx_description
1 polymer ?
#
loop_
_entity_poly.entity_id
_entity_poly.type
_entity_poly.pdbx_seq_one_letter_code
_entity_poly.pdbx_strand_id
1 'polypeptide(L)'
;LSVNVMRKILQACLQQFTNKDCLDIDSKMFVRYSELKDGLLQTYQMLVKSHQAIVDQESNQSSEEIFEKSLDLSGSEATHIVSQLDQYYSTKNGGNGEKSVKRVKFEDDKEGMTPAGFLSCFQCQPHLVEQDASQHGTYELMSNLSDDKRTDLVKFLFELSLRDNKSANELGIILQDSSLSPKLLMHMLIYYWLSYVEPLVICIPALYYIIKVITELTDKAEVLVECDSISPWWQKIRDTCCYSNNAVAAYLLSLACRSVAKQMEYNQVKAKDPDADTASNDDQSQCNSVDVQRWDQLVKQLEDVLSLCNLLGLQRADDMSQSIPVSVSKLMEGGRGSLSELVAKYIAKTGLKPCDIVKFGLSDTIEVDPGKEVTETVTTLDKIQGEY
;
A
#
# COMPACT_ATOMS: atom_id res chain seq x y z
N LEU A 1 -31.23 11.81 -4.13
CA LEU A 1 -31.09 13.27 -3.90
C LEU A 1 -29.76 13.72 -4.51
N SER A 2 -29.69 14.89 -5.14
CA SER A 2 -28.41 15.45 -5.61
C SER A 2 -27.62 16.08 -4.46
N VAL A 3 -26.29 16.11 -4.58
CA VAL A 3 -25.41 16.69 -3.54
C VAL A 3 -25.76 18.14 -3.24
N ASN A 4 -26.08 18.91 -4.29
CA ASN A 4 -26.46 20.32 -4.17
C ASN A 4 -27.74 20.51 -3.36
N VAL A 5 -28.71 19.59 -3.48
CA VAL A 5 -29.94 19.64 -2.68
C VAL A 5 -29.65 19.28 -1.23
N MET A 6 -28.84 18.24 -0.97
CA MET A 6 -28.44 17.87 0.39
C MET A 6 -27.71 19.01 1.12
N ARG A 7 -26.74 19.67 0.45
CA ARG A 7 -26.03 20.82 1.01
C ARG A 7 -26.95 22.01 1.26
N LYS A 8 -27.84 22.35 0.33
CA LYS A 8 -28.81 23.44 0.53
C LYS A 8 -29.71 23.20 1.74
N ILE A 9 -30.14 21.95 1.96
CA ILE A 9 -30.92 21.58 3.15
C ILE A 9 -30.06 21.78 4.42
N LEU A 10 -28.83 21.26 4.44
CA LEU A 10 -27.93 21.41 5.60
C LEU A 10 -27.59 22.87 5.88
N GLN A 11 -27.31 23.68 4.86
CA GLN A 11 -27.04 25.11 4.99
C GLN A 11 -28.27 25.88 5.49
N ALA A 12 -29.47 25.55 5.01
CA ALA A 12 -30.71 26.13 5.51
C ALA A 12 -30.94 25.76 6.99
N CYS A 13 -30.64 24.52 7.39
CA CYS A 13 -30.67 24.10 8.79
C CYS A 13 -29.65 24.88 9.62
N LEU A 14 -28.39 24.99 9.18
CA LEU A 14 -27.33 25.72 9.88
C LEU A 14 -27.65 27.22 10.05
N GLN A 15 -28.27 27.84 9.04
CA GLN A 15 -28.67 29.26 9.08
C GLN A 15 -29.73 29.55 10.17
N GLN A 16 -30.58 28.56 10.50
CA GLN A 16 -31.57 28.71 11.58
C GLN A 16 -30.95 28.73 12.99
N PHE A 17 -29.71 28.25 13.14
CA PHE A 17 -29.00 28.18 14.43
C PHE A 17 -27.92 29.27 14.58
N THR A 18 -28.17 30.46 14.05
CA THR A 18 -27.19 31.56 13.91
C THR A 18 -26.63 32.11 15.22
N ASN A 19 -27.28 31.88 16.37
CA ASN A 19 -26.84 32.38 17.67
C ASN A 19 -26.24 31.26 18.53
N LYS A 20 -25.01 30.84 18.20
CA LYS A 20 -24.30 29.67 18.77
C LYS A 20 -24.15 29.70 20.31
N ASP A 21 -24.19 30.88 20.93
CA ASP A 21 -23.94 31.06 22.37
C ASP A 21 -25.16 30.82 23.26
N CYS A 22 -26.37 30.82 22.69
CA CYS A 22 -27.62 30.59 23.44
C CYS A 22 -28.25 29.21 23.15
N LEU A 23 -27.52 28.34 22.45
CA LEU A 23 -27.99 27.01 22.07
C LEU A 23 -27.85 26.02 23.23
N ASP A 24 -28.87 25.19 23.40
CA ASP A 24 -28.78 24.00 24.25
C ASP A 24 -27.77 23.00 23.68
N ILE A 25 -27.38 22.03 24.52
CA ILE A 25 -26.36 21.02 24.20
C ILE A 25 -26.76 20.24 22.93
N ASP A 26 -28.04 19.90 22.79
CA ASP A 26 -28.57 19.16 21.65
C ASP A 26 -28.52 19.96 20.35
N SER A 27 -28.84 21.27 20.38
CA SER A 27 -28.68 22.12 19.20
C SER A 27 -27.22 22.31 18.82
N LYS A 28 -26.30 22.44 19.80
CA LYS A 28 -24.86 22.49 19.53
C LYS A 28 -24.37 21.20 18.86
N MET A 29 -24.82 20.04 19.33
CA MET A 29 -24.51 18.73 18.73
C MET A 29 -25.05 18.62 17.31
N PHE A 30 -26.29 19.07 17.07
CA PHE A 30 -26.91 19.05 15.75
C PHE A 30 -26.17 19.95 14.75
N VAL A 31 -25.77 21.15 15.18
CA VAL A 31 -24.97 22.07 14.35
C VAL A 31 -23.64 21.43 13.98
N ARG A 32 -22.91 20.85 14.95
CA ARG A 32 -21.65 20.15 14.68
C ARG A 32 -21.83 18.97 13.74
N TYR A 33 -22.86 18.16 13.94
CA TYR A 33 -23.17 17.05 13.05
C TYR A 33 -23.46 17.52 11.61
N SER A 34 -24.20 18.62 11.47
CA SER A 34 -24.53 19.21 10.16
C SER A 34 -23.29 19.80 9.47
N GLU A 35 -22.40 20.47 10.22
CA GLU A 35 -21.10 20.97 9.72
C GLU A 35 -20.24 19.80 9.21
N LEU A 36 -20.18 18.69 9.95
CA LEU A 36 -19.44 17.49 9.54
C LEU A 36 -20.00 16.87 8.25
N LYS A 37 -21.33 16.70 8.18
CA LYS A 37 -21.97 16.14 6.98
C LYS A 37 -21.82 17.07 5.76
N ASP A 38 -21.83 18.39 5.94
CA ASP A 38 -21.55 19.33 4.84
C ASP A 38 -20.10 19.22 4.35
N GLY A 39 -19.13 19.06 5.27
CA GLY A 39 -17.72 18.82 4.94
C GLY A 39 -17.51 17.57 4.08
N LEU A 40 -18.12 16.43 4.46
CA LEU A 40 -18.08 15.21 3.65
C LEU A 40 -18.70 15.40 2.26
N LEU A 41 -19.84 16.10 2.18
CA LEU A 41 -20.47 16.38 0.90
C LEU A 41 -19.61 17.31 0.04
N GLN A 42 -18.90 18.26 0.64
CA GLN A 42 -17.94 19.11 -0.07
C GLN A 42 -16.78 18.29 -0.64
N THR A 43 -16.16 17.41 0.16
CA THR A 43 -15.11 16.49 -0.31
C THR A 43 -15.62 15.65 -1.49
N TYR A 44 -16.82 15.06 -1.37
CA TYR A 44 -17.45 14.32 -2.46
C TYR A 44 -17.62 15.17 -3.74
N GLN A 45 -18.06 16.43 -3.63
CA GLN A 45 -18.21 17.32 -4.79
C GLN A 45 -16.87 17.62 -5.47
N MET A 46 -15.82 17.84 -4.69
CA MET A 46 -14.50 18.13 -5.23
C MET A 46 -13.92 16.92 -5.95
N LEU A 47 -14.09 15.71 -5.39
CA LEU A 47 -13.69 14.45 -6.04
C LEU A 47 -14.43 14.25 -7.37
N VAL A 48 -15.76 14.40 -7.39
CA VAL A 48 -16.54 14.24 -8.63
C VAL A 48 -16.11 15.24 -9.70
N LYS A 49 -15.76 16.48 -9.33
CA LYS A 49 -15.26 17.49 -10.28
C LYS A 49 -13.88 17.10 -10.84
N SER A 50 -12.97 16.65 -9.98
CA SER A 50 -11.64 16.17 -10.40
C SER A 50 -11.76 15.00 -11.38
N HIS A 51 -12.63 14.04 -11.09
CA HIS A 51 -12.88 12.89 -11.97
C HIS A 51 -13.45 13.25 -13.35
N GLN A 52 -14.07 14.43 -13.51
CA GLN A 52 -14.62 14.89 -14.78
C GLN A 52 -13.61 15.65 -15.64
N ALA A 53 -12.49 16.09 -15.08
CA ALA A 53 -11.50 16.95 -15.74
C ALA A 53 -10.43 16.17 -16.54
N ILE A 54 -10.59 14.86 -16.71
CA ILE A 54 -9.52 13.98 -17.17
C ILE A 54 -9.25 14.13 -18.68
N VAL A 55 -7.97 14.31 -19.00
CA VAL A 55 -7.36 14.14 -20.31
C VAL A 55 -6.29 13.08 -20.16
N ASP A 56 -6.41 11.97 -20.88
CA ASP A 56 -5.44 10.87 -20.86
C ASP A 56 -4.05 11.41 -21.26
N GLN A 57 -3.06 11.20 -20.39
CA GLN A 57 -1.65 11.34 -20.75
C GLN A 57 -0.99 9.99 -20.65
N GLU A 58 -0.52 9.48 -21.79
CA GLU A 58 0.43 8.37 -21.83
C GLU A 58 1.79 8.88 -21.34
N SER A 59 2.20 8.47 -20.13
CA SER A 59 3.55 8.71 -19.66
C SER A 59 4.49 7.64 -20.24
N ASN A 60 5.35 8.02 -21.18
CA ASN A 60 6.39 7.16 -21.79
C ASN A 60 7.64 6.98 -20.90
N GLN A 61 7.52 7.05 -19.57
CA GLN A 61 8.66 6.89 -18.67
C GLN A 61 8.97 5.41 -18.43
N SER A 62 10.25 5.03 -18.40
CA SER A 62 10.66 3.69 -18.02
C SER A 62 10.47 3.45 -16.52
N SER A 63 10.34 2.17 -16.13
CA SER A 63 10.17 1.76 -14.74
C SER A 63 11.34 2.19 -13.86
N GLU A 64 12.58 2.09 -14.36
CA GLU A 64 13.80 2.48 -13.64
C GLU A 64 13.81 3.98 -13.34
N GLU A 65 13.44 4.80 -14.33
CA GLU A 65 13.37 6.26 -14.15
C GLU A 65 12.33 6.66 -13.10
N ILE A 66 11.21 5.92 -13.01
CA ILE A 66 10.19 6.16 -11.99
C ILE A 66 10.77 5.96 -10.59
N PHE A 67 11.51 4.87 -10.38
CA PHE A 67 12.13 4.57 -9.08
C PHE A 67 13.23 5.57 -8.71
N GLU A 68 14.12 5.90 -9.64
CA GLU A 68 15.19 6.86 -9.41
C GLU A 68 14.64 8.26 -9.08
N LYS A 69 13.67 8.76 -9.87
CA LYS A 69 13.16 10.13 -9.72
C LYS A 69 12.14 10.29 -8.60
N SER A 70 11.33 9.27 -8.31
CA SER A 70 10.23 9.41 -7.34
C SER A 70 10.64 8.98 -5.94
N LEU A 71 11.53 8.01 -5.82
CA LEU A 71 11.91 7.40 -4.55
C LEU A 71 13.35 7.70 -4.11
N ASP A 72 14.10 8.49 -4.91
CA ASP A 72 15.51 8.84 -4.68
C ASP A 72 16.41 7.60 -4.46
N LEU A 73 16.17 6.54 -5.25
CA LEU A 73 16.94 5.28 -5.18
C LEU A 73 18.18 5.33 -6.05
N SER A 74 19.22 4.56 -5.69
CA SER A 74 20.39 4.39 -6.56
C SER A 74 20.01 3.63 -7.84
N GLY A 75 20.66 3.92 -8.96
CA GLY A 75 20.34 3.23 -10.23
C GLY A 75 20.55 1.70 -10.17
N SER A 76 21.51 1.24 -9.35
CA SER A 76 21.68 -0.20 -9.06
C SER A 76 20.50 -0.80 -8.29
N GLU A 77 19.94 -0.07 -7.33
CA GLU A 77 18.78 -0.51 -6.54
C GLU A 77 17.51 -0.50 -7.41
N ALA A 78 17.31 0.53 -8.23
CA ALA A 78 16.20 0.61 -9.18
C ALA A 78 16.23 -0.55 -10.20
N THR A 79 17.40 -0.84 -10.79
CA THR A 79 17.57 -1.95 -11.74
C THR A 79 17.26 -3.31 -11.09
N HIS A 80 17.74 -3.50 -9.86
CA HIS A 80 17.49 -4.72 -9.09
C HIS A 80 15.99 -4.90 -8.80
N ILE A 81 15.30 -3.84 -8.35
CA ILE A 81 13.86 -3.84 -8.10
C ILE A 81 13.09 -4.20 -9.38
N VAL A 82 13.38 -3.55 -10.50
CA VAL A 82 12.71 -3.83 -11.77
C VAL A 82 12.91 -5.28 -12.19
N SER A 83 14.13 -5.81 -12.10
CA SER A 83 14.41 -7.21 -12.43
C SER A 83 13.61 -8.21 -11.57
N GLN A 84 13.49 -7.97 -10.26
CA GLN A 84 12.70 -8.81 -9.35
C GLN A 84 11.20 -8.78 -9.71
N LEU A 85 10.67 -7.61 -10.07
CA LEU A 85 9.28 -7.44 -10.47
C LEU A 85 9.01 -8.09 -11.84
N ASP A 86 9.91 -7.94 -12.80
CA ASP A 86 9.77 -8.56 -14.13
C ASP A 86 9.78 -10.08 -14.03
N GLN A 87 10.65 -10.66 -13.19
CA GLN A 87 10.64 -12.10 -12.90
C GLN A 87 9.31 -12.54 -12.27
N TYR A 88 8.77 -11.74 -11.35
CA TYR A 88 7.48 -12.01 -10.71
C TYR A 88 6.34 -11.99 -11.72
N TYR A 89 6.23 -10.93 -12.54
CA TYR A 89 5.18 -10.80 -13.55
C TYR A 89 5.32 -11.85 -14.67
N SER A 90 6.55 -12.20 -15.05
CA SER A 90 6.82 -13.28 -16.02
C SER A 90 6.39 -14.65 -15.49
N THR A 91 6.65 -14.93 -14.20
CA THR A 91 6.23 -16.17 -13.54
C THR A 91 4.70 -16.26 -13.43
N LYS A 92 4.03 -15.12 -13.25
CA LYS A 92 2.56 -15.02 -13.25
C LYS A 92 1.95 -15.26 -14.63
N ASN A 93 2.58 -14.78 -15.70
CA ASN A 93 2.06 -14.86 -17.08
C ASN A 93 2.47 -16.13 -17.84
N GLY A 94 3.29 -17.00 -17.26
CA GLY A 94 3.76 -18.26 -17.87
C GLY A 94 2.72 -19.38 -18.02
N GLY A 95 1.45 -19.13 -17.65
CA GLY A 95 0.32 -20.03 -17.86
C GLY A 95 -0.76 -19.33 -18.69
N ASN A 96 -0.75 -19.56 -20.01
CA ASN A 96 -1.67 -19.03 -21.01
C ASN A 96 -1.75 -17.50 -21.14
N GLY A 97 -1.36 -17.03 -22.33
CA GLY A 97 -1.35 -15.62 -22.69
C GLY A 97 -2.65 -14.89 -22.38
N GLU A 98 -2.46 -13.67 -21.88
CA GLU A 98 -3.23 -12.48 -22.21
C GLU A 98 -4.69 -12.72 -22.64
N LYS A 99 -5.46 -13.36 -21.76
CA LYS A 99 -6.88 -13.00 -21.68
C LYS A 99 -6.95 -11.72 -20.88
N SER A 100 -6.66 -10.62 -21.56
CA SER A 100 -7.38 -9.37 -21.30
C SER A 100 -8.85 -9.76 -21.23
N VAL A 101 -9.37 -9.95 -20.01
CA VAL A 101 -10.80 -9.93 -19.78
C VAL A 101 -11.18 -8.50 -20.13
N LYS A 102 -11.47 -8.27 -21.41
CA LYS A 102 -12.22 -7.11 -21.86
C LYS A 102 -13.53 -7.16 -21.08
N ARG A 103 -13.56 -6.53 -19.91
CA ARG A 103 -14.82 -6.17 -19.26
C ARG A 103 -15.52 -5.29 -20.26
N VAL A 104 -16.59 -5.85 -20.83
CA VAL A 104 -17.59 -5.08 -21.56
C VAL A 104 -18.11 -4.08 -20.55
N LYS A 105 -17.69 -2.82 -20.68
CA LYS A 105 -18.30 -1.73 -19.93
C LYS A 105 -19.67 -1.51 -20.55
N PHE A 106 -20.71 -1.86 -19.80
CA PHE A 106 -22.07 -1.59 -20.24
C PHE A 106 -22.33 -0.09 -20.08
N GLU A 107 -23.24 0.47 -20.89
CA GLU A 107 -23.56 1.90 -20.88
C GLU A 107 -24.11 2.40 -19.53
N ASP A 108 -24.50 1.46 -18.66
CA ASP A 108 -24.89 1.69 -17.26
C ASP A 108 -23.69 1.86 -16.30
N ASP A 109 -22.44 1.57 -16.70
CA ASP A 109 -21.19 1.80 -15.94
C ASP A 109 -20.80 3.30 -15.85
N LYS A 110 -21.80 4.19 -15.78
CA LYS A 110 -21.65 5.55 -15.23
C LYS A 110 -21.73 5.54 -13.69
N GLU A 111 -21.38 4.41 -13.06
CA GLU A 111 -21.53 4.14 -11.63
C GLU A 111 -20.39 4.74 -10.80
N GLY A 112 -20.38 6.07 -10.70
CA GLY A 112 -19.74 6.71 -9.56
C GLY A 112 -20.50 6.41 -8.27
N MET A 113 -19.79 6.22 -7.15
CA MET A 113 -20.40 6.05 -5.83
C MET A 113 -21.44 7.16 -5.59
N THR A 114 -22.68 6.83 -5.22
CA THR A 114 -23.70 7.87 -4.99
C THR A 114 -23.37 8.72 -3.75
N PRO A 115 -23.84 9.98 -3.65
CA PRO A 115 -23.58 10.81 -2.47
C PRO A 115 -24.10 10.20 -1.17
N ALA A 116 -25.26 9.53 -1.24
CA ALA A 116 -25.83 8.82 -0.10
C ALA A 116 -25.00 7.57 0.27
N GLY A 117 -24.50 6.83 -0.74
CA GLY A 117 -23.57 5.73 -0.55
C GLY A 117 -22.30 6.19 0.15
N PHE A 118 -21.68 7.28 -0.32
CA PHE A 118 -20.51 7.89 0.28
C PHE A 118 -20.74 8.28 1.74
N LEU A 119 -21.80 9.05 2.03
CA LEU A 119 -22.13 9.45 3.39
C LEU A 119 -22.42 8.27 4.32
N SER A 120 -22.99 7.19 3.79
CA SER A 120 -23.30 6.00 4.56
C SER A 120 -22.05 5.29 5.05
N CYS A 121 -20.88 5.48 4.44
CA CYS A 121 -19.65 4.83 4.89
C CYS A 121 -19.06 5.43 6.17
N PHE A 122 -19.49 6.64 6.56
CA PHE A 122 -18.89 7.39 7.66
C PHE A 122 -19.86 7.57 8.83
N GLN A 123 -19.41 7.14 10.01
CA GLN A 123 -19.99 7.51 11.28
C GLN A 123 -19.39 8.84 11.73
N CYS A 124 -20.25 9.83 12.00
CA CYS A 124 -19.83 11.12 12.53
C CYS A 124 -20.05 11.12 14.05
N GLN A 125 -18.99 11.33 14.81
CA GLN A 125 -19.09 11.54 16.25
C GLN A 125 -18.82 13.02 16.55
N PRO A 126 -19.88 13.84 16.75
CA PRO A 126 -19.69 15.21 17.21
C PRO A 126 -19.24 15.19 18.67
N HIS A 127 -18.01 15.65 18.95
CA HIS A 127 -17.54 15.87 20.31
C HIS A 127 -17.79 17.33 20.74
N LEU A 128 -18.16 17.54 22.01
CA LEU A 128 -18.40 18.87 22.60
C LEU A 128 -17.24 19.35 23.48
N VAL A 129 -16.14 18.63 23.54
CA VAL A 129 -15.09 18.94 24.52
C VAL A 129 -14.38 20.23 24.13
N GLU A 130 -14.64 21.30 24.88
CA GLU A 130 -14.05 22.64 24.71
C GLU A 130 -12.53 22.68 25.00
N GLN A 131 -11.93 21.59 25.46
CA GLN A 131 -10.55 21.53 25.95
C GLN A 131 -9.54 20.84 25.02
N ASP A 132 -9.98 20.14 23.97
CA ASP A 132 -9.05 19.57 23.00
C ASP A 132 -8.85 20.54 21.83
N ALA A 133 -7.60 20.95 21.60
CA ALA A 133 -7.21 21.88 20.55
C ALA A 133 -7.49 21.37 19.11
N SER A 134 -7.95 20.13 18.94
CA SER A 134 -8.50 19.63 17.68
C SER A 134 -9.98 19.98 17.55
N GLN A 135 -10.28 21.16 17.01
CA GLN A 135 -11.62 21.75 16.87
C GLN A 135 -12.60 21.00 15.92
N HIS A 136 -12.38 19.71 15.63
CA HIS A 136 -13.14 18.98 14.62
C HIS A 136 -13.72 17.68 15.21
N GLY A 137 -15.01 17.44 15.00
CA GLY A 137 -15.61 16.14 15.29
C GLY A 137 -14.92 15.03 14.49
N THR A 138 -14.94 13.81 15.02
CA THR A 138 -14.19 12.70 14.43
C THR A 138 -15.06 11.95 13.42
N TYR A 139 -14.40 11.49 12.36
CA TYR A 139 -14.97 10.54 11.40
C TYR A 139 -14.37 9.18 11.63
N GLU A 140 -15.24 8.18 11.71
CA GLU A 140 -14.86 6.78 11.71
C GLU A 140 -15.57 6.08 10.56
N LEU A 141 -14.92 5.08 9.96
CA LEU A 141 -15.60 4.17 9.05
C LEU A 141 -16.60 3.34 9.85
N MET A 142 -17.80 3.14 9.30
CA MET A 142 -18.77 2.25 9.95
C MET A 142 -18.18 0.85 10.12
N SER A 143 -18.28 0.31 11.34
CA SER A 143 -17.74 -1.01 11.70
C SER A 143 -18.45 -2.17 10.98
N ASN A 144 -19.69 -1.96 10.54
CA ASN A 144 -20.50 -2.94 9.81
C ASN A 144 -20.49 -2.74 8.28
N LEU A 145 -19.54 -1.98 7.73
CA LEU A 145 -19.44 -1.79 6.29
C LEU A 145 -19.07 -3.12 5.61
N SER A 146 -19.83 -3.53 4.60
CA SER A 146 -19.48 -4.71 3.79
C SER A 146 -18.17 -4.47 3.03
N ASP A 147 -17.42 -5.54 2.77
CA ASP A 147 -16.13 -5.45 2.06
C ASP A 147 -16.29 -4.86 0.65
N ASP A 148 -17.41 -5.14 -0.03
CA ASP A 148 -17.74 -4.53 -1.33
C ASP A 148 -17.86 -3.01 -1.23
N LYS A 149 -18.65 -2.50 -0.27
CA LYS A 149 -18.82 -1.05 -0.08
C LYS A 149 -17.55 -0.36 0.35
N ARG A 150 -16.73 -1.02 1.18
CA ARG A 150 -15.41 -0.51 1.56
C ARG A 150 -14.53 -0.40 0.33
N THR A 151 -14.53 -1.43 -0.51
CA THR A 151 -13.78 -1.46 -1.76
C THR A 151 -14.23 -0.37 -2.73
N ASP A 152 -15.53 -0.16 -2.88
CA ASP A 152 -16.09 0.90 -3.73
C ASP A 152 -15.72 2.29 -3.23
N LEU A 153 -15.76 2.51 -1.91
CA LEU A 153 -15.33 3.77 -1.30
C LEU A 153 -13.86 4.05 -1.61
N VAL A 154 -12.96 3.08 -1.35
CA VAL A 154 -11.52 3.33 -1.52
C VAL A 154 -11.13 3.45 -2.99
N LYS A 155 -11.80 2.73 -3.89
CA LYS A 155 -11.70 2.93 -5.34
C LYS A 155 -12.09 4.34 -5.72
N PHE A 156 -13.27 4.78 -5.27
CA PHE A 156 -13.77 6.13 -5.52
C PHE A 156 -12.82 7.21 -5.01
N LEU A 157 -12.12 6.98 -3.90
CA LEU A 157 -11.17 7.95 -3.34
C LEU A 157 -9.83 8.01 -4.08
N PHE A 158 -9.27 6.87 -4.49
CA PHE A 158 -7.85 6.79 -4.87
C PHE A 158 -7.58 6.26 -6.28
N GLU A 159 -8.53 5.56 -6.93
CA GLU A 159 -8.26 4.87 -8.19
C GLU A 159 -7.76 5.82 -9.29
N LEU A 160 -8.45 6.94 -9.47
CA LEU A 160 -8.10 7.90 -10.51
C LEU A 160 -6.80 8.65 -10.18
N SER A 161 -6.64 9.06 -8.93
CA SER A 161 -5.45 9.77 -8.47
C SER A 161 -4.19 8.91 -8.49
N LEU A 162 -4.29 7.59 -8.35
CA LEU A 162 -3.14 6.70 -8.45
C LEU A 162 -2.75 6.38 -9.91
N ARG A 163 -3.68 6.53 -10.86
CA ARG A 163 -3.42 6.31 -12.29
C ARG A 163 -2.91 7.55 -13.00
N ASP A 164 -3.24 8.75 -12.51
CA ASP A 164 -2.84 10.03 -13.10
C ASP A 164 -2.19 10.96 -12.06
N ASN A 165 -0.94 11.36 -12.35
CA ASN A 165 -0.17 12.26 -11.50
C ASN A 165 -0.81 13.65 -11.33
N LYS A 166 -1.57 14.15 -12.32
CA LYS A 166 -2.28 15.43 -12.16
C LYS A 166 -3.42 15.28 -11.15
N SER A 167 -4.20 14.21 -11.29
CA SER A 167 -5.25 13.83 -10.36
C SER A 167 -4.70 13.54 -8.94
N ALA A 168 -3.43 13.13 -8.79
CA ALA A 168 -2.78 13.01 -7.49
C ALA A 168 -2.60 14.38 -6.81
N ASN A 169 -2.14 15.40 -7.54
CA ASN A 169 -1.98 16.77 -7.03
C ASN A 169 -3.32 17.39 -6.63
N GLU A 170 -4.34 17.22 -7.46
CA GLU A 170 -5.70 17.67 -7.14
C GLU A 170 -6.26 16.98 -5.90
N LEU A 171 -6.07 15.66 -5.79
CA LEU A 171 -6.45 14.92 -4.59
C LEU A 171 -5.72 15.46 -3.35
N GLY A 172 -4.44 15.82 -3.45
CA GLY A 172 -3.71 16.43 -2.36
C GLY A 172 -4.41 17.67 -1.79
N ILE A 173 -4.86 18.57 -2.67
CA ILE A 173 -5.63 19.77 -2.30
C ILE A 173 -6.98 19.39 -1.68
N ILE A 174 -7.70 18.43 -2.29
CA ILE A 174 -8.98 17.93 -1.79
C ILE A 174 -8.85 17.35 -0.38
N LEU A 175 -7.77 16.62 -0.11
CA LEU A 175 -7.51 16.01 1.19
C LEU A 175 -7.15 17.06 2.25
N GLN A 176 -6.37 18.09 1.89
CA GLN A 176 -6.06 19.21 2.78
C GLN A 176 -7.32 20.00 3.20
N ASP A 177 -8.26 20.17 2.26
CA ASP A 177 -9.55 20.83 2.51
C ASP A 177 -10.61 19.88 3.09
N SER A 178 -10.30 18.59 3.19
CA SER A 178 -11.23 17.60 3.74
C SER A 178 -11.23 17.66 5.26
N SER A 179 -12.37 17.31 5.84
CA SER A 179 -12.48 17.13 7.30
C SER A 179 -12.05 15.73 7.77
N LEU A 180 -11.54 14.88 6.87
CA LEU A 180 -11.18 13.50 7.18
C LEU A 180 -9.85 13.46 7.93
N SER A 181 -9.75 12.59 8.95
CA SER A 181 -8.50 12.46 9.71
C SER A 181 -7.40 11.82 8.85
N PRO A 182 -6.14 12.28 8.97
CA PRO A 182 -5.01 11.70 8.22
C PRO A 182 -4.84 10.20 8.47
N LYS A 183 -5.07 9.76 9.71
CA LYS A 183 -5.06 8.32 10.10
C LYS A 183 -6.07 7.51 9.31
N LEU A 184 -7.27 8.03 9.09
CA LEU A 184 -8.32 7.35 8.33
C LEU A 184 -7.97 7.29 6.84
N LEU A 185 -7.48 8.41 6.29
CA LEU A 185 -7.04 8.51 4.89
C LEU A 185 -5.91 7.52 4.59
N MET A 186 -4.87 7.48 5.44
CA MET A 186 -3.75 6.56 5.28
C MET A 186 -4.20 5.09 5.33
N HIS A 187 -5.08 4.74 6.28
CA HIS A 187 -5.63 3.38 6.37
C HIS A 187 -6.41 3.00 5.08
N MET A 188 -7.26 3.89 4.57
CA MET A 188 -8.00 3.63 3.34
C MET A 188 -7.08 3.48 2.11
N LEU A 189 -6.03 4.31 2.01
CA LEU A 189 -5.03 4.23 0.94
C LEU A 189 -4.29 2.89 0.98
N ILE A 190 -3.80 2.48 2.16
CA ILE A 190 -3.08 1.22 2.34
C ILE A 190 -3.99 0.03 2.00
N TYR A 191 -5.23 0.05 2.50
CA TYR A 191 -6.22 -0.98 2.19
C TYR A 191 -6.45 -1.11 0.69
N TYR A 192 -6.60 0.02 -0.02
CA TYR A 192 -6.75 0.03 -1.47
C TYR A 192 -5.52 -0.54 -2.17
N TRP A 193 -4.34 -0.02 -1.85
CA TRP A 193 -3.08 -0.37 -2.50
C TRP A 193 -2.75 -1.86 -2.32
N LEU A 194 -2.87 -2.39 -1.10
CA LEU A 194 -2.58 -3.80 -0.81
C LEU A 194 -3.60 -4.75 -1.47
N SER A 195 -4.80 -4.25 -1.78
CA SER A 195 -5.83 -4.99 -2.51
C SER A 195 -5.73 -4.83 -4.04
N TYR A 196 -4.83 -3.97 -4.53
CA TYR A 196 -4.70 -3.63 -5.94
C TYR A 196 -3.95 -4.72 -6.72
N VAL A 197 -4.45 -5.05 -7.93
CA VAL A 197 -3.97 -6.20 -8.75
C VAL A 197 -3.35 -5.75 -10.09
N GLU A 198 -3.50 -4.47 -10.42
CA GLU A 198 -3.05 -3.83 -11.66
C GLU A 198 -1.55 -3.47 -11.64
N PRO A 199 -0.94 -2.99 -12.75
CA PRO A 199 0.48 -2.66 -12.76
C PRO A 199 0.79 -1.53 -11.76
N LEU A 200 1.47 -1.88 -10.68
CA LEU A 200 1.70 -0.99 -9.54
C LEU A 200 2.83 0.02 -9.78
N VAL A 201 3.80 -0.32 -10.64
CA VAL A 201 5.01 0.50 -10.84
C VAL A 201 4.69 1.89 -11.39
N ILE A 202 3.80 1.97 -12.39
CA ILE A 202 3.39 3.25 -12.98
C ILE A 202 2.69 4.18 -11.98
N CYS A 203 2.10 3.62 -10.92
CA CYS A 203 1.37 4.36 -9.89
C CYS A 203 2.28 4.86 -8.76
N ILE A 204 3.57 4.51 -8.73
CA ILE A 204 4.49 4.87 -7.64
C ILE A 204 4.64 6.38 -7.43
N PRO A 205 4.80 7.22 -8.48
CA PRO A 205 4.94 8.66 -8.28
C PRO A 205 3.70 9.25 -7.59
N ALA A 206 2.51 8.85 -8.04
CA ALA A 206 1.25 9.25 -7.43
C ALA A 206 1.10 8.73 -6.00
N LEU A 207 1.46 7.46 -5.75
CA LEU A 207 1.43 6.87 -4.41
C LEU A 207 2.34 7.64 -3.46
N TYR A 208 3.59 7.87 -3.85
CA TYR A 208 4.56 8.63 -3.06
C TYR A 208 4.01 10.02 -2.70
N TYR A 209 3.45 10.73 -3.69
CA TYR A 209 2.86 12.05 -3.49
C TYR A 209 1.69 12.01 -2.49
N ILE A 210 0.75 11.08 -2.66
CA ILE A 210 -0.42 10.97 -1.77
C ILE A 210 0.01 10.61 -0.34
N ILE A 211 0.95 9.67 -0.18
CA ILE A 211 1.52 9.31 1.14
C ILE A 211 2.16 10.54 1.78
N LYS A 212 2.93 11.31 1.01
CA LYS A 212 3.57 12.54 1.48
C LYS A 212 2.53 13.54 1.98
N VAL A 213 1.51 13.86 1.18
CA VAL A 213 0.46 14.82 1.57
C VAL A 213 -0.25 14.37 2.85
N ILE A 214 -0.66 13.10 2.95
CA ILE A 214 -1.33 12.58 4.15
C ILE A 214 -0.39 12.64 5.37
N THR A 215 0.89 12.36 5.19
CA THR A 215 1.90 12.44 6.25
C THR A 215 2.12 13.89 6.71
N GLU A 216 2.16 14.85 5.80
CA GLU A 216 2.28 16.28 6.11
C GLU A 216 1.06 16.84 6.85
N LEU A 217 -0.13 16.26 6.62
CA LEU A 217 -1.36 16.56 7.36
C LEU A 217 -1.40 15.96 8.77
N THR A 218 -0.50 15.02 9.08
CA THR A 218 -0.44 14.36 10.39
C THR A 218 0.36 15.20 11.38
N ASP A 219 0.04 15.10 12.66
CA ASP A 219 0.82 15.77 13.71
C ASP A 219 2.30 15.38 13.61
N LYS A 220 3.16 16.39 13.54
CA LYS A 220 4.62 16.23 13.46
C LYS A 220 5.16 15.39 14.61
N ALA A 221 4.57 15.45 15.79
CA ALA A 221 5.00 14.66 16.95
C ALA A 221 4.77 13.15 16.77
N GLU A 222 3.77 12.76 15.97
CA GLU A 222 3.52 11.35 15.66
C GLU A 222 4.45 10.82 14.56
N VAL A 223 4.87 11.69 13.63
CA VAL A 223 5.67 11.33 12.44
C VAL A 223 7.17 11.43 12.70
N LEU A 224 7.61 12.52 13.34
CA LEU A 224 9.02 12.86 13.57
C LEU A 224 9.37 12.70 15.05
N VAL A 225 9.76 11.49 15.43
CA VAL A 225 10.19 11.14 16.79
C VAL A 225 11.70 11.34 16.99
N GLU A 226 12.17 11.15 18.23
CA GLU A 226 13.60 11.14 18.54
C GLU A 226 14.33 9.99 17.80
N CYS A 227 15.62 10.17 17.48
CA CYS A 227 16.36 9.23 16.63
C CYS A 227 16.40 7.78 17.13
N ASP A 228 16.29 7.54 18.43
CA ASP A 228 16.29 6.22 19.08
C ASP A 228 14.87 5.66 19.31
N SER A 229 13.85 6.45 18.97
CA SER A 229 12.45 6.13 19.17
C SER A 229 11.80 5.62 17.88
N ILE A 230 10.64 4.99 18.03
CA ILE A 230 9.87 4.43 16.91
C ILE A 230 8.59 5.26 16.77
N SER A 231 8.38 5.83 15.59
CA SER A 231 7.15 6.54 15.26
C SER A 231 5.94 5.60 15.32
N PRO A 232 4.92 5.90 16.14
CA PRO A 232 3.69 5.12 16.15
C PRO A 232 2.94 5.20 14.82
N TRP A 233 3.08 6.32 14.09
CA TRP A 233 2.53 6.50 12.75
C TRP A 233 3.13 5.50 11.77
N TRP A 234 4.47 5.50 11.63
CA TRP A 234 5.15 4.58 10.71
C TRP A 234 5.03 3.13 11.14
N GLN A 235 5.02 2.85 12.45
CA GLN A 235 4.89 1.48 12.95
C GLN A 235 3.60 0.82 12.49
N LYS A 236 2.47 1.52 12.57
CA LYS A 236 1.17 0.99 12.14
C LYS A 236 1.15 0.64 10.64
N ILE A 237 1.82 1.45 9.82
CA ILE A 237 1.93 1.20 8.38
C ILE A 237 2.80 -0.03 8.11
N ARG A 238 3.97 -0.11 8.77
CA ARG A 238 4.87 -1.28 8.70
C ARG A 238 4.17 -2.56 9.09
N ASP A 239 3.43 -2.56 10.20
CA ASP A 239 2.67 -3.72 10.66
C ASP A 239 1.69 -4.17 9.57
N THR A 240 0.93 -3.24 8.98
CA THR A 240 -0.03 -3.56 7.91
C THR A 240 0.64 -4.19 6.68
N CYS A 241 1.82 -3.69 6.29
CA CYS A 241 2.63 -4.29 5.22
C CYS A 241 3.11 -5.71 5.60
N CYS A 242 3.56 -5.93 6.84
CA CYS A 242 4.02 -7.24 7.31
C CYS A 242 2.96 -8.35 7.22
N TYR A 243 1.70 -8.01 7.48
CA TYR A 243 0.57 -8.96 7.43
C TYR A 243 0.02 -9.18 6.01
N SER A 244 0.38 -8.35 5.04
CA SER A 244 -0.15 -8.44 3.67
C SER A 244 0.28 -9.73 2.98
N ASN A 245 -0.67 -10.39 2.31
CA ASN A 245 -0.37 -11.52 1.42
C ASN A 245 -0.03 -11.07 -0.01
N ASN A 246 -0.21 -9.78 -0.32
CA ASN A 246 0.20 -9.19 -1.60
C ASN A 246 1.62 -8.64 -1.47
N ALA A 247 2.60 -9.52 -1.69
CA ALA A 247 4.01 -9.22 -1.48
C ALA A 247 4.49 -8.03 -2.33
N VAL A 248 4.12 -7.97 -3.61
CA VAL A 248 4.52 -6.86 -4.50
C VAL A 248 3.92 -5.54 -4.03
N ALA A 249 2.62 -5.49 -3.73
CA ALA A 249 2.01 -4.26 -3.25
C ALA A 249 2.62 -3.79 -1.91
N ALA A 250 2.84 -4.71 -0.97
CA ALA A 250 3.46 -4.40 0.30
C ALA A 250 4.91 -3.91 0.14
N TYR A 251 5.67 -4.52 -0.77
CA TYR A 251 7.04 -4.13 -1.09
C TYR A 251 7.10 -2.71 -1.65
N LEU A 252 6.32 -2.42 -2.69
CA LEU A 252 6.27 -1.10 -3.31
C LEU A 252 5.74 -0.01 -2.38
N LEU A 253 4.74 -0.32 -1.55
CA LEU A 253 4.25 0.60 -0.52
C LEU A 253 5.34 0.92 0.50
N SER A 254 6.09 -0.09 0.95
CA SER A 254 7.15 0.08 1.93
C SER A 254 8.31 0.91 1.37
N LEU A 255 8.65 0.75 0.09
CA LEU A 255 9.62 1.61 -0.60
C LEU A 255 9.15 3.07 -0.63
N ALA A 256 7.90 3.32 -1.01
CA ALA A 256 7.34 4.66 -1.04
C ALA A 256 7.30 5.32 0.35
N CYS A 257 6.83 4.60 1.37
CA CYS A 257 6.81 5.08 2.76
C CYS A 257 8.23 5.35 3.29
N ARG A 258 9.21 4.49 2.98
CA ARG A 258 10.61 4.70 3.36
C ARG A 258 11.16 5.99 2.77
N SER A 259 10.92 6.25 1.50
CA SER A 259 11.39 7.49 0.84
C SER A 259 10.71 8.73 1.40
N VAL A 260 9.40 8.68 1.71
CA VAL A 260 8.70 9.78 2.40
C VAL A 260 9.28 10.00 3.80
N ALA A 261 9.50 8.94 4.59
CA ALA A 261 10.09 9.05 5.93
C ALA A 261 11.47 9.72 5.91
N LYS A 262 12.36 9.27 5.01
CA LYS A 262 13.70 9.89 4.81
C LYS A 262 13.59 11.37 4.42
N GLN A 263 12.66 11.71 3.51
CA GLN A 263 12.45 13.10 3.12
C GLN A 263 11.95 13.97 4.29
N MET A 264 11.05 13.44 5.12
CA MET A 264 10.53 14.18 6.29
C MET A 264 11.63 14.43 7.33
N GLU A 265 12.50 13.46 7.60
CA GLU A 265 13.66 13.62 8.48
C GLU A 265 14.66 14.63 7.92
N TYR A 266 14.98 14.53 6.62
CA TYR A 266 15.87 15.49 5.94
C TYR A 266 15.36 16.93 6.03
N ASN A 267 14.07 17.14 5.77
CA ASN A 267 13.44 18.46 5.88
C ASN A 267 13.47 18.99 7.32
N GLN A 268 13.39 18.12 8.32
CA GLN A 268 13.50 18.52 9.73
C GLN A 268 14.92 19.00 10.07
N VAL A 269 15.95 18.30 9.60
CA VAL A 269 17.36 18.68 9.80
C VAL A 269 17.63 20.03 9.14
N LYS A 270 17.21 20.19 7.88
CA LYS A 270 17.37 21.45 7.13
C LYS A 270 16.63 22.62 7.79
N ALA A 271 15.49 22.39 8.44
CA ALA A 271 14.77 23.44 9.15
C ALA A 271 15.45 23.86 10.47
N LYS A 272 16.23 22.97 11.10
CA LYS A 272 16.97 23.25 12.35
C LYS A 272 18.30 23.96 12.09
N ASP A 273 18.92 23.72 10.95
CA ASP A 273 20.16 24.38 10.52
C ASP A 273 20.09 24.75 9.02
N PRO A 274 19.64 25.99 8.69
CA PRO A 274 19.52 26.43 7.31
C PRO A 274 20.85 26.71 6.62
N ASP A 275 21.96 26.84 7.38
CA ASP A 275 23.31 27.05 6.87
C ASP A 275 24.09 25.71 6.75
N ALA A 276 23.45 24.58 7.06
CA ALA A 276 23.97 23.24 6.76
C ALA A 276 23.90 22.92 5.25
N ASP A 277 24.36 23.84 4.40
CA ASP A 277 24.60 23.58 2.99
C ASP A 277 26.01 22.98 2.83
N THR A 278 26.06 21.73 2.35
CA THR A 278 27.20 21.18 1.59
C THR A 278 28.55 21.02 2.32
N ALA A 279 28.59 20.36 3.48
CA ALA A 279 29.80 19.68 3.94
C ALA A 279 29.63 18.15 3.79
N SER A 280 30.06 17.65 2.62
CA SER A 280 30.18 16.23 2.23
C SER A 280 28.87 15.43 2.10
N ASN A 281 28.60 15.02 0.86
CA ASN A 281 27.53 14.11 0.44
C ASN A 281 27.65 12.67 1.00
N ASP A 282 28.40 12.43 2.09
CA ASP A 282 28.62 11.06 2.58
C ASP A 282 28.61 10.83 4.10
N ASP A 283 29.03 11.75 5.01
CA ASP A 283 29.42 11.25 6.35
C ASP A 283 29.01 12.01 7.63
N GLN A 284 28.26 13.13 7.62
CA GLN A 284 28.07 13.90 8.88
C GLN A 284 26.65 14.34 9.29
N SER A 285 25.57 13.91 8.62
CA SER A 285 24.20 14.21 9.09
C SER A 285 23.22 13.03 9.04
N GLN A 286 23.70 11.82 8.79
CA GLN A 286 22.86 10.62 8.91
C GLN A 286 22.70 10.24 10.38
N CYS A 287 21.77 10.91 11.08
CA CYS A 287 21.11 10.19 12.15
C CYS A 287 20.37 9.04 11.47
N ASN A 288 20.94 7.82 11.49
CA ASN A 288 20.24 6.61 11.05
C ASN A 288 19.15 6.31 12.07
N SER A 289 18.09 7.11 12.03
CA SER A 289 16.90 7.00 12.85
C SER A 289 16.44 5.56 12.88
N VAL A 290 16.02 5.09 14.06
CA VAL A 290 15.49 3.73 14.21
C VAL A 290 14.35 3.51 13.21
N ASP A 291 13.55 4.52 12.87
CA ASP A 291 12.49 4.38 11.87
C ASP A 291 13.03 4.05 10.47
N VAL A 292 14.11 4.70 10.02
CA VAL A 292 14.74 4.40 8.71
C VAL A 292 15.28 2.98 8.70
N GLN A 293 15.94 2.55 9.78
CA GLN A 293 16.44 1.17 9.90
C GLN A 293 15.30 0.14 9.88
N ARG A 294 14.17 0.45 10.53
CA ARG A 294 12.97 -0.42 10.53
C ARG A 294 12.36 -0.53 9.14
N TRP A 295 12.37 0.55 8.36
CA TRP A 295 11.96 0.51 6.96
C TRP A 295 12.91 -0.33 6.11
N ASP A 296 14.23 -0.13 6.22
CA ASP A 296 15.21 -0.91 5.47
C ASP A 296 15.12 -2.41 5.80
N GLN A 297 14.90 -2.76 7.07
CA GLN A 297 14.66 -4.14 7.47
C GLN A 297 13.39 -4.72 6.85
N LEU A 298 12.28 -3.98 6.88
CA LEU A 298 11.01 -4.45 6.29
C LEU A 298 11.11 -4.61 4.77
N VAL A 299 11.75 -3.67 4.08
CA VAL A 299 11.98 -3.73 2.62
C VAL A 299 12.73 -5.02 2.27
N LYS A 300 13.83 -5.34 2.98
CA LYS A 300 14.57 -6.59 2.78
C LYS A 300 13.73 -7.83 3.06
N GLN A 301 12.94 -7.83 4.14
CA GLN A 301 12.06 -8.97 4.45
C GLN A 301 10.99 -9.19 3.37
N LEU A 302 10.43 -8.11 2.81
CA LEU A 302 9.46 -8.18 1.73
C LEU A 302 10.11 -8.61 0.40
N GLU A 303 11.36 -8.22 0.17
CA GLU A 303 12.17 -8.67 -0.95
C GLU A 303 12.48 -10.17 -0.88
N ASP A 304 12.81 -10.69 0.31
CA ASP A 304 12.97 -12.12 0.56
C ASP A 304 11.66 -12.89 0.30
N VAL A 305 10.52 -12.34 0.75
CA VAL A 305 9.19 -12.90 0.48
C VAL A 305 8.91 -12.91 -1.03
N LEU A 306 9.23 -11.83 -1.74
CA LEU A 306 9.05 -11.74 -3.19
C LEU A 306 9.91 -12.77 -3.93
N SER A 307 11.18 -12.90 -3.55
CA SER A 307 12.12 -13.88 -4.08
C SER A 307 11.61 -15.30 -3.86
N LEU A 308 11.06 -15.58 -2.68
CA LEU A 308 10.44 -16.86 -2.35
C LEU A 308 9.19 -17.14 -3.21
N CYS A 309 8.33 -16.13 -3.40
CA CYS A 309 7.17 -16.22 -4.30
C CYS A 309 7.59 -16.51 -5.75
N ASN A 310 8.68 -15.89 -6.22
CA ASN A 310 9.26 -16.13 -7.54
C ASN A 310 9.80 -17.55 -7.67
N LEU A 311 10.63 -17.99 -6.72
CA LEU A 311 11.27 -19.32 -6.72
C LEU A 311 10.25 -20.45 -6.70
N LEU A 312 9.23 -20.32 -5.85
CA LEU A 312 8.19 -21.32 -5.69
C LEU A 312 7.01 -21.12 -6.65
N GLY A 313 6.98 -20.05 -7.46
CA GLY A 313 5.86 -19.75 -8.35
C GLY A 313 4.50 -19.73 -7.64
N LEU A 314 4.44 -19.27 -6.38
CA LEU A 314 3.28 -19.37 -5.48
C LEU A 314 2.05 -18.56 -5.93
N GLN A 315 2.22 -17.77 -7.00
CA GLN A 315 1.17 -16.97 -7.64
C GLN A 315 1.03 -17.25 -9.14
N ARG A 316 1.37 -18.46 -9.60
CA ARG A 316 0.90 -18.98 -10.90
C ARG A 316 -0.63 -19.07 -10.85
N ALA A 317 -1.31 -18.11 -11.46
CA ALA A 317 -2.75 -17.94 -11.35
C ALA A 317 -3.46 -18.56 -12.56
N ASP A 318 -4.29 -19.55 -12.27
CA ASP A 318 -5.61 -19.67 -12.91
C ASP A 318 -6.61 -20.29 -11.91
N ASP A 319 -6.12 -20.97 -10.87
CA ASP A 319 -6.91 -21.48 -9.76
C ASP A 319 -6.62 -20.70 -8.46
N MET A 320 -7.48 -19.75 -8.09
CA MET A 320 -7.42 -19.04 -6.80
C MET A 320 -7.52 -19.98 -5.59
N SER A 321 -7.91 -21.24 -5.80
CA SER A 321 -7.89 -22.32 -4.83
C SER A 321 -6.46 -22.83 -4.52
N GLN A 322 -5.47 -22.51 -5.37
CA GLN A 322 -4.15 -23.11 -5.32
C GLN A 322 -3.00 -22.22 -4.80
N SER A 323 -3.19 -20.92 -4.62
CA SER A 323 -2.13 -20.06 -4.06
C SER A 323 -1.93 -20.31 -2.56
N ILE A 324 -0.67 -20.43 -2.11
CA ILE A 324 -0.32 -20.50 -0.68
C ILE A 324 -0.05 -19.07 -0.22
N PRO A 325 -0.84 -18.50 0.71
CA PRO A 325 -0.70 -17.10 1.08
C PRO A 325 0.52 -16.91 1.98
N VAL A 326 1.53 -16.17 1.49
CA VAL A 326 2.78 -15.86 2.19
C VAL A 326 2.81 -14.38 2.57
N SER A 327 3.26 -14.10 3.79
CA SER A 327 3.52 -12.76 4.28
C SER A 327 4.75 -12.78 5.20
N VAL A 328 5.34 -11.62 5.46
CA VAL A 328 6.48 -11.50 6.41
C VAL A 328 6.07 -12.04 7.78
N SER A 329 4.89 -11.65 8.28
CA SER A 329 4.44 -12.10 9.61
C SER A 329 4.33 -13.62 9.71
N LYS A 330 3.76 -14.27 8.70
CA LYS A 330 3.62 -15.74 8.69
C LYS A 330 4.96 -16.47 8.71
N LEU A 331 5.95 -15.96 7.97
CA LEU A 331 7.29 -16.56 7.95
C LEU A 331 7.99 -16.39 9.30
N MET A 332 7.85 -15.21 9.91
CA MET A 332 8.46 -14.88 11.19
C MET A 332 7.81 -15.64 12.37
N GLU A 333 6.49 -15.76 12.37
CA GLU A 333 5.72 -16.49 13.40
C GLU A 333 5.92 -18.01 13.33
N GLY A 334 6.12 -18.56 12.13
CA GLY A 334 6.33 -20.01 11.93
C GLY A 334 7.71 -20.54 12.38
N GLY A 335 8.60 -19.66 12.83
CA GLY A 335 9.93 -20.04 13.35
C GLY A 335 10.85 -20.68 12.30
N ARG A 336 11.89 -21.39 12.77
CA ARG A 336 12.98 -21.93 11.92
C ARG A 336 12.53 -22.93 10.84
N GLY A 337 11.36 -23.55 11.01
CA GLY A 337 10.82 -24.54 10.07
C GLY A 337 9.82 -23.97 9.06
N SER A 338 9.44 -22.69 9.15
CA SER A 338 8.36 -22.10 8.35
C SER A 338 8.62 -22.20 6.85
N LEU A 339 9.86 -21.96 6.43
CA LEU A 339 10.28 -22.06 5.04
C LEU A 339 10.24 -23.52 4.55
N SER A 340 10.77 -24.47 5.31
CA SER A 340 10.74 -25.89 4.96
C SER A 340 9.31 -26.41 4.86
N GLU A 341 8.44 -25.98 5.78
CA GLU A 341 7.00 -26.29 5.74
C GLU A 341 6.33 -25.69 4.49
N LEU A 342 6.66 -24.44 4.13
CA LEU A 342 6.13 -23.80 2.94
C LEU A 342 6.54 -24.53 1.65
N VAL A 343 7.82 -24.88 1.53
CA VAL A 343 8.34 -25.65 0.40
C VAL A 343 7.68 -27.03 0.34
N ALA A 344 7.54 -27.71 1.48
CA ALA A 344 6.84 -28.99 1.56
C ALA A 344 5.36 -28.88 1.13
N LYS A 345 4.65 -27.84 1.58
CA LYS A 345 3.28 -27.54 1.15
C LYS A 345 3.21 -27.29 -0.35
N TYR A 346 4.16 -26.55 -0.91
CA TYR A 346 4.23 -26.30 -2.34
C TYR A 346 4.46 -27.59 -3.14
N ILE A 347 5.42 -28.43 -2.75
CA ILE A 347 5.70 -29.72 -3.40
C ILE A 347 4.48 -30.65 -3.33
N ALA A 348 3.87 -30.77 -2.14
CA ALA A 348 2.69 -31.58 -1.94
C ALA A 348 1.52 -31.10 -2.82
N LYS A 349 1.35 -29.78 -2.96
CA LYS A 349 0.25 -29.17 -3.72
C LYS A 349 0.45 -29.22 -5.24
N THR A 350 1.69 -29.11 -5.71
CA THR A 350 2.04 -29.20 -7.14
C THR A 350 2.17 -30.64 -7.63
N GLY A 351 2.19 -31.63 -6.73
CA GLY A 351 2.32 -33.04 -7.10
C GLY A 351 3.67 -33.39 -7.72
N LEU A 352 4.71 -32.56 -7.46
CA LEU A 352 6.07 -32.78 -7.95
C LEU A 352 6.55 -34.16 -7.47
N LYS A 353 6.85 -35.06 -8.41
CA LYS A 353 7.41 -36.36 -8.06
C LYS A 353 8.90 -36.20 -7.74
N PRO A 354 9.47 -37.02 -6.85
CA PRO A 354 10.91 -36.97 -6.55
C PRO A 354 11.80 -36.99 -7.80
N CYS A 355 11.41 -37.72 -8.84
CA CYS A 355 12.13 -37.81 -10.11
C CYS A 355 12.20 -36.48 -10.89
N ASP A 356 11.27 -35.56 -10.67
CA ASP A 356 11.25 -34.24 -11.32
C ASP A 356 12.17 -33.25 -10.60
N ILE A 357 12.35 -33.43 -9.28
CA ILE A 357 13.22 -32.59 -8.43
C ILE A 357 14.70 -32.87 -8.71
N VAL A 358 15.06 -34.14 -8.95
CA VAL A 358 16.44 -34.57 -9.23
C VAL A 358 17.02 -33.93 -10.50
N LYS A 359 16.16 -33.57 -11.48
CA LYS A 359 16.60 -32.89 -12.72
C LYS A 359 17.04 -31.44 -12.50
N PHE A 360 16.54 -30.77 -11.45
CA PHE A 360 16.94 -29.41 -11.11
C PHE A 360 18.27 -29.34 -10.35
N GLY A 361 18.66 -30.43 -9.67
CA GLY A 361 19.87 -30.48 -8.84
C GLY A 361 21.13 -31.02 -9.53
N LEU A 362 21.04 -31.44 -10.79
CA LEU A 362 22.13 -32.12 -11.51
C LEU A 362 22.57 -31.41 -12.81
N SER A 363 22.03 -30.23 -13.12
CA SER A 363 22.41 -29.50 -14.35
C SER A 363 23.63 -28.61 -14.20
N ASP A 364 24.12 -28.36 -12.98
CA ASP A 364 25.40 -27.68 -12.75
C ASP A 364 26.31 -28.58 -11.90
N THR A 365 27.52 -28.81 -12.40
CA THR A 365 28.58 -29.67 -11.86
C THR A 365 28.39 -31.18 -12.12
N ILE A 366 28.93 -31.67 -13.24
CA ILE A 366 30.25 -32.31 -13.30
C ILE A 366 30.69 -32.27 -14.77
N GLU A 367 31.65 -31.42 -15.12
CA GLU A 367 32.52 -31.69 -16.28
C GLU A 367 33.34 -32.93 -15.91
N VAL A 368 32.93 -34.10 -16.41
CA VAL A 368 33.75 -35.31 -16.31
C VAL A 368 34.81 -35.23 -17.41
N ASP A 369 36.04 -34.98 -16.99
CA ASP A 369 37.27 -35.22 -17.75
C ASP A 369 37.24 -36.62 -18.41
N PRO A 370 37.37 -36.74 -19.74
CA PRO A 370 37.27 -38.02 -20.45
C PRO A 370 38.55 -38.83 -20.26
N GLY A 371 38.75 -39.40 -19.07
CA GLY A 371 40.01 -40.07 -18.76
C GLY A 371 40.09 -40.97 -17.53
N LYS A 372 39.00 -41.19 -16.78
CA LYS A 372 39.02 -42.16 -15.67
C LYS A 372 37.76 -43.02 -15.62
N GLU A 373 37.95 -44.30 -15.90
CA GLU A 373 37.05 -45.36 -15.44
C GLU A 373 36.95 -45.28 -13.91
N VAL A 374 35.73 -45.09 -13.40
CA VAL A 374 35.38 -45.45 -12.03
C VAL A 374 34.11 -46.28 -12.07
N THR A 375 34.33 -47.54 -11.71
CA THR A 375 33.39 -48.60 -11.47
C THR A 375 32.24 -48.19 -10.54
N GLU A 376 31.05 -48.60 -10.94
CA GLU A 376 29.87 -48.98 -10.14
C GLU A 376 29.94 -48.67 -8.63
N THR A 377 29.14 -47.71 -8.19
CA THR A 377 28.44 -47.77 -6.89
C THR A 377 27.03 -47.18 -7.01
N VAL A 378 26.19 -47.89 -7.77
CA VAL A 378 24.73 -47.85 -7.54
C VAL A 378 24.46 -48.75 -6.35
N THR A 379 24.18 -48.18 -5.17
CA THR A 379 23.23 -48.71 -4.17
C THR A 379 23.33 -47.92 -2.87
N THR A 380 22.34 -47.08 -2.59
CA THR A 380 21.68 -46.97 -1.27
C THR A 380 20.53 -45.96 -1.40
N LEU A 381 19.41 -46.39 -1.98
CA LEU A 381 18.10 -45.73 -1.78
C LEU A 381 16.94 -46.73 -1.54
N ASP A 382 17.20 -48.04 -1.60
CA ASP A 382 16.17 -49.08 -1.39
C ASP A 382 16.15 -49.69 0.03
N LYS A 383 16.60 -48.97 1.06
CA LYS A 383 16.56 -49.48 2.46
C LYS A 383 15.89 -48.55 3.49
N ILE A 384 14.93 -47.74 3.07
CA ILE A 384 14.04 -47.04 4.00
C ILE A 384 12.58 -47.32 3.64
N GLN A 385 12.21 -48.59 3.66
CA GLN A 385 10.83 -49.04 3.87
C GLN A 385 10.86 -50.32 4.70
N GLY A 386 10.57 -50.18 6.00
CA GLY A 386 10.40 -51.31 6.92
C GLY A 386 10.86 -50.98 8.33
N GLU A 387 9.88 -50.94 9.26
CA GLU A 387 9.99 -50.76 10.72
C GLU A 387 10.07 -49.31 11.23
N TYR A 388 8.92 -48.66 11.38
CA TYR A 388 8.17 -48.54 12.65
C TYR A 388 6.71 -48.14 12.39
#